data_AF-A0A0C2T6C4-F1
#
_entry.id   AF-A0A0C2T6C4-F1
#
_cell.length_a   1.000
_cell.length_b   1.000
_cell.length_c   1.000
_cell.angle_alpha   90.00
_cell.angle_beta   90.00
_cell.angle_gamma   90.00
#
_symmetry.space_group_name_H-M   'P 1'
#
loop_
_entity.id
_entity.type
_entity.pdbx_description
1 polymer ?
#
loop_
_entity_poly.entity_id
_entity_poly.type
_entity_poly.pdbx_seq_one_letter_code
_entity_poly.pdbx_strand_id
1 'polypeptide(L)'
;MHSIDLVLLKFSTGEYHPHARHSLIHVQRSASARPYITVRIVGDNLALIFHDEDGSKLFIFDWKTGHKRLQHQATENAYESSVPVFVSPGLLLVPNCILSHFEVWHLLPSHPNPPVQILTLQLPTVSFHYSIIHIRCHGEFTPFLHSMPYFPPRPFFLSPENSIIIVNLLLGSSLGPRSAFKLVIHRNTLLDMIQKWTSPLLLEQQGRPLKWLTNEVTVDKVADPDDGSVRLGAQSELVSTRPHLGSSPRNRDSSTLAASPISLTSHISAHSSIASASASSRARYDIRQVQWADWGPPISRWLQVKACFRKKCIWG
;
A
#
# COMPACT_ATOMS: atom_id res chain seq x y z
N MET A 1 5.25 25.89 -2.66
CA MET A 1 4.42 24.67 -2.67
C MET A 1 3.91 24.44 -4.07
N HIS A 2 4.04 23.22 -4.57
CA HIS A 2 3.60 22.81 -5.90
C HIS A 2 2.32 21.99 -5.78
N SER A 3 1.34 22.25 -6.65
CA SER A 3 0.16 21.38 -6.80
C SER A 3 0.54 20.19 -7.66
N ILE A 4 0.17 18.99 -7.23
CA ILE A 4 0.35 17.77 -7.99
C ILE A 4 -1.02 17.27 -8.41
N ASP A 5 -1.26 17.31 -9.72
CA ASP A 5 -2.53 16.96 -10.34
C ASP A 5 -2.29 15.85 -11.37
N LEU A 6 -3.17 14.85 -11.39
CA LEU A 6 -3.22 13.82 -12.41
C LEU A 6 -4.13 14.28 -13.54
N VAL A 7 -3.62 14.33 -14.76
CA VAL A 7 -4.42 14.65 -15.95
C VAL A 7 -4.60 13.38 -16.78
N LEU A 8 -5.86 12.98 -16.99
CA LEU A 8 -6.24 11.78 -17.72
C LEU A 8 -6.52 12.14 -19.18
N LEU A 9 -5.59 11.77 -20.06
CA LEU A 9 -5.65 12.07 -21.49
C LEU A 9 -5.81 10.80 -22.33
N LYS A 10 -6.50 10.93 -23.46
CA LYS A 10 -6.51 9.94 -24.54
C LYS A 10 -5.22 10.07 -25.31
N PHE A 11 -4.33 9.07 -25.20
CA PHE A 11 -3.00 9.12 -25.81
C PHE A 11 -3.00 9.47 -27.31
N SER A 12 -3.99 8.97 -28.07
CA SER A 12 -4.06 9.18 -29.51
C SER A 12 -4.50 10.58 -29.94
N THR A 13 -5.27 11.30 -29.11
CA THR A 13 -5.81 12.63 -29.47
C THR A 13 -5.27 13.76 -28.60
N GLY A 14 -4.71 13.46 -27.43
CA GLY A 14 -4.33 14.45 -26.42
C GLY A 14 -5.52 15.08 -25.69
N GLU A 15 -6.76 14.75 -26.05
CA GLU A 15 -7.96 15.22 -25.38
C GLU A 15 -8.17 14.50 -24.03
N TYR A 16 -9.06 15.04 -23.20
CA TYR A 16 -9.44 14.39 -21.95
C TYR A 16 -10.04 13.00 -22.19
N HIS A 17 -9.73 12.07 -21.29
CA HIS A 17 -10.17 10.68 -21.41
C HIS A 17 -11.70 10.60 -21.28
N PRO A 18 -12.44 10.03 -22.26
CA PRO A 18 -13.91 10.11 -22.31
C PRO A 18 -14.62 9.36 -21.17
N HIS A 19 -13.94 8.39 -20.56
CA HIS A 19 -14.47 7.66 -19.40
C HIS A 19 -14.18 8.33 -18.05
N ALA A 20 -13.34 9.38 -18.02
CA ALA A 20 -13.07 10.12 -16.80
C ALA A 20 -14.12 11.23 -16.65
N ARG A 21 -14.94 11.15 -15.59
CA ARG A 21 -15.86 12.22 -15.20
C ARG A 21 -15.08 13.46 -14.76
N HIS A 22 -13.97 13.23 -14.07
CA HIS A 22 -13.01 14.27 -13.70
C HIS A 22 -11.70 13.98 -14.41
N SER A 23 -11.41 14.77 -15.45
CA SER A 23 -10.19 14.61 -16.24
C SER A 23 -8.93 15.11 -15.54
N LEU A 24 -9.11 15.94 -14.51
CA LEU A 24 -8.08 16.42 -13.61
C LEU A 24 -8.40 15.95 -12.19
N ILE A 25 -7.50 15.19 -11.58
CA ILE A 25 -7.64 14.68 -10.21
C ILE A 25 -6.53 15.29 -9.37
N HIS A 26 -6.91 16.09 -8.37
CA HIS A 26 -5.95 16.63 -7.42
C HIS A 26 -5.42 15.51 -6.52
N VAL A 27 -4.09 15.34 -6.47
CA VAL A 27 -3.46 14.32 -5.61
C VAL A 27 -3.14 14.91 -4.24
N GLN A 28 -2.25 15.89 -4.22
CA GLN A 28 -1.87 16.66 -3.03
C GLN A 28 -1.01 17.87 -3.42
N ARG A 29 -0.69 18.72 -2.45
CA ARG A 29 0.40 19.70 -2.54
C ARG A 29 1.71 19.09 -2.04
N SER A 30 2.83 19.54 -2.59
CA SER A 30 4.16 19.13 -2.16
C SER A 30 5.09 20.33 -2.00
N ALA A 31 6.01 20.25 -1.02
CA ALA A 31 7.11 21.20 -0.92
C ALA A 31 8.18 20.95 -2.00
N SER A 32 8.34 19.69 -2.42
CA SER A 32 9.33 19.30 -3.42
C SER A 32 8.95 19.75 -4.82
N ALA A 33 9.91 20.31 -5.54
CA ALA A 33 9.77 20.66 -6.96
C ALA A 33 9.87 19.44 -7.89
N ARG A 34 10.34 18.30 -7.40
CA ARG A 34 10.60 17.09 -8.20
C ARG A 34 10.16 15.83 -7.45
N PRO A 35 8.85 15.67 -7.16
CA PRO A 35 8.38 14.46 -6.51
C PRO A 35 8.60 13.24 -7.42
N TYR A 36 8.79 12.08 -6.80
CA TYR A 36 8.82 10.81 -7.51
C TYR A 36 7.44 10.18 -7.46
N ILE A 37 6.88 9.83 -8.63
CA ILE A 37 5.52 9.31 -8.74
C ILE A 37 5.54 8.03 -9.57
N THR A 38 4.86 7.00 -9.08
CA THR A 38 4.55 5.82 -9.89
C THR A 38 3.05 5.58 -9.89
N VAL A 39 2.49 5.27 -11.07
CA VAL A 39 1.05 5.11 -11.26
C VAL A 39 0.76 3.76 -11.92
N ARG A 40 -0.30 3.10 -11.47
CA ARG A 40 -0.84 1.87 -12.06
C ARG A 40 -2.36 1.96 -12.10
N ILE A 41 -2.94 1.52 -13.22
CA ILE A 41 -4.39 1.52 -13.43
C ILE A 41 -4.80 0.11 -13.83
N VAL A 42 -5.79 -0.46 -13.14
CA VAL A 42 -6.44 -1.73 -13.51
C VAL A 42 -7.93 -1.63 -13.20
N GLY A 43 -8.77 -1.85 -14.21
CA GLY A 43 -10.22 -1.63 -14.10
C GLY A 43 -10.49 -0.16 -13.75
N ASP A 44 -11.25 0.06 -12.68
CA ASP A 44 -11.61 1.40 -12.20
C ASP A 44 -10.63 1.92 -11.13
N ASN A 45 -9.72 1.06 -10.65
CA ASN A 45 -8.77 1.40 -9.61
C ASN A 45 -7.49 2.01 -10.20
N LEU A 46 -7.10 3.16 -9.67
CA LEU A 46 -5.79 3.78 -9.90
C LEU A 46 -5.03 3.77 -8.58
N ALA A 47 -3.88 3.10 -8.57
CA ALA A 47 -2.94 3.11 -7.46
C ALA A 47 -1.76 4.02 -7.81
N LEU A 48 -1.44 4.94 -6.90
CA LEU A 48 -0.37 5.92 -7.06
C LEU A 48 0.53 5.88 -5.84
N ILE A 49 1.82 5.66 -6.03
CA ILE A 49 2.82 5.90 -4.99
C ILE A 49 3.43 7.26 -5.27
N PHE A 50 3.37 8.13 -4.28
CA PHE A 50 3.91 9.46 -4.28
C PHE A 50 5.05 9.55 -3.28
N HIS A 51 6.16 10.17 -3.64
CA HIS A 51 7.27 10.39 -2.72
C HIS A 51 7.80 11.81 -2.85
N ASP A 52 7.88 12.49 -1.71
CA ASP A 52 8.50 13.80 -1.55
C ASP A 52 9.26 13.90 -0.22
N GLU A 53 9.54 15.13 0.22
CA GLU A 53 10.24 15.44 1.48
C GLU A 53 9.46 15.00 2.73
N ASP A 54 8.12 14.95 2.66
CA ASP A 54 7.26 14.44 3.74
C ASP A 54 7.18 12.90 3.73
N GLY A 55 7.82 12.29 2.74
CA GLY A 55 8.04 10.88 2.58
C GLY A 55 7.12 10.20 1.59
N SER A 56 7.02 8.87 1.69
CA SER A 56 6.29 8.07 0.70
C SER A 56 4.85 7.77 1.12
N LYS A 57 3.90 8.05 0.23
CA LYS A 57 2.46 7.86 0.40
C LYS A 57 1.90 6.96 -0.70
N LEU A 58 0.93 6.12 -0.35
CA LEU A 58 0.10 5.37 -1.29
C LEU A 58 -1.27 6.05 -1.39
N PHE A 59 -1.71 6.32 -2.61
CA PHE A 59 -3.03 6.80 -2.93
C PHE A 59 -3.77 5.77 -3.76
N ILE A 60 -5.06 5.61 -3.49
CA ILE A 60 -5.95 4.78 -4.31
C ILE A 60 -7.16 5.63 -4.70
N PHE A 61 -7.39 5.72 -6.00
CA PHE A 61 -8.51 6.46 -6.58
C PHE A 61 -9.40 5.50 -7.38
N ASP A 62 -10.68 5.85 -7.46
CA ASP A 62 -11.48 5.52 -8.64
C ASP A 62 -11.18 6.59 -9.69
N TRP A 63 -10.46 6.22 -10.74
CA TRP A 63 -10.01 7.21 -11.73
C TRP A 63 -11.15 7.69 -12.65
N LYS A 64 -12.21 6.89 -12.81
CA LYS A 64 -13.36 7.30 -13.63
C LYS A 64 -14.16 8.37 -12.91
N THR A 65 -14.32 8.26 -11.60
CA THR A 65 -15.05 9.24 -10.79
C THR A 65 -14.15 10.31 -10.18
N GLY A 66 -12.82 10.16 -10.24
CA GLY A 66 -11.87 11.04 -9.57
C GLY A 66 -11.83 10.88 -8.04
N HIS A 67 -12.61 9.96 -7.48
CA HIS A 67 -12.78 9.86 -6.04
C HIS A 67 -11.57 9.21 -5.34
N LYS A 68 -11.00 9.91 -4.35
CA LYS A 68 -9.90 9.40 -3.52
C LYS A 68 -10.44 8.44 -2.46
N ARG A 69 -10.15 7.15 -2.63
CA ARG A 69 -10.61 6.07 -1.75
C ARG A 69 -9.68 5.83 -0.56
N LEU A 70 -8.37 6.00 -0.75
CA LEU A 70 -7.36 5.82 0.29
C LEU A 70 -6.22 6.82 0.11
N GLN A 71 -5.74 7.33 1.25
CA GLN A 71 -4.41 7.91 1.40
C GLN A 71 -3.71 7.22 2.57
N HIS A 72 -2.62 6.52 2.30
CA HIS A 72 -1.83 5.80 3.30
C HIS A 72 -0.41 6.39 3.36
N GLN A 73 0.00 6.84 4.55
CA GLN A 73 1.37 7.30 4.80
C GLN A 73 2.22 6.11 5.24
N ALA A 74 3.30 5.85 4.51
CA ALA A 74 4.24 4.80 4.87
C ALA A 74 5.29 5.30 5.87
N THR A 75 5.87 4.38 6.64
CA THR A 75 6.99 4.67 7.55
C THR A 75 8.30 4.88 6.78
N GLU A 76 9.08 5.89 7.15
CA GLU A 76 10.50 6.05 6.76
C GLU A 76 10.80 5.87 5.26
N ASN A 77 9.97 6.44 4.36
CA ASN A 77 10.14 6.30 2.90
C ASN A 77 10.05 4.86 2.38
N ALA A 78 9.28 4.01 3.06
CA ALA A 78 9.08 2.60 2.72
C ALA A 78 8.71 2.29 1.27
N TYR A 79 8.13 3.23 0.52
CA TYR A 79 7.80 3.03 -0.90
C TYR A 79 8.73 3.75 -1.86
N GLU A 80 9.87 4.26 -1.40
CA GLU A 80 10.84 4.91 -2.26
C GLU A 80 11.31 3.95 -3.36
N SER A 81 11.17 4.40 -4.62
CA SER A 81 11.47 3.59 -5.81
C SER A 81 10.70 2.26 -5.92
N SER A 82 9.65 2.08 -5.12
CA SER A 82 8.73 0.95 -5.24
C SER A 82 7.76 1.17 -6.40
N VAL A 83 7.32 0.06 -6.99
CA VAL A 83 6.29 0.06 -8.03
C VAL A 83 5.22 -0.92 -7.57
N PRO A 84 3.98 -0.48 -7.36
CA PRO A 84 2.91 -1.40 -6.97
C PRO A 84 2.51 -2.26 -8.17
N VAL A 85 1.91 -3.41 -7.91
CA VAL A 85 1.38 -4.29 -8.95
C VAL A 85 0.03 -4.83 -8.54
N PHE A 86 -0.94 -4.80 -9.45
CA PHE A 86 -2.23 -5.45 -9.23
C PHE A 86 -2.06 -6.95 -9.46
N VAL A 87 -2.42 -7.74 -8.45
CA VAL A 87 -2.51 -9.20 -8.55
C VAL A 87 -3.85 -9.59 -9.19
N SER A 88 -4.90 -8.83 -8.89
CA SER A 88 -6.19 -8.85 -9.58
C SER A 88 -6.77 -7.43 -9.56
N PRO A 89 -7.89 -7.13 -10.26
CA PRO A 89 -8.51 -5.80 -10.17
C PRO A 89 -8.85 -5.35 -8.75
N GLY A 90 -9.09 -6.29 -7.83
CA GLY A 90 -9.40 -6.04 -6.43
C GLY A 90 -8.24 -6.26 -5.45
N LEU A 91 -7.05 -6.69 -5.91
CA LEU A 91 -5.90 -6.98 -5.03
C LEU A 91 -4.65 -6.26 -5.51
N LEU A 92 -4.09 -5.41 -4.66
CA LEU A 92 -2.89 -4.64 -4.91
C LEU A 92 -1.74 -5.14 -4.02
N LEU A 93 -0.59 -5.40 -4.64
CA LEU A 93 0.65 -5.74 -3.97
C LEU A 93 1.57 -4.52 -3.96
N VAL A 94 1.91 -4.02 -2.78
CA VAL A 94 2.73 -2.82 -2.59
C VAL A 94 4.04 -3.21 -1.90
N PRO A 95 5.20 -2.98 -2.55
CA PRO A 95 6.49 -3.29 -1.92
C PRO A 95 6.90 -2.26 -0.87
N ASN A 96 7.28 -2.75 0.31
CA ASN A 96 7.84 -1.97 1.41
C ASN A 96 9.34 -2.32 1.56
N CYS A 97 10.23 -1.41 1.15
CA CYS A 97 11.68 -1.67 1.13
C CYS A 97 12.31 -1.62 2.53
N ILE A 98 11.84 -0.71 3.39
CA ILE A 98 12.35 -0.54 4.76
C ILE A 98 12.05 -1.77 5.61
N LEU A 99 10.80 -2.25 5.54
CA LEU A 99 10.35 -3.40 6.31
C LEU A 99 10.52 -4.73 5.56
N SER A 100 11.14 -4.70 4.37
CA SER A 100 11.45 -5.88 3.55
C SER A 100 10.27 -6.84 3.38
N HIS A 101 9.12 -6.32 2.92
CA HIS A 101 7.93 -7.15 2.72
C HIS A 101 7.03 -6.60 1.61
N PHE A 102 6.03 -7.40 1.23
CA PHE A 102 4.92 -6.91 0.43
C PHE A 102 3.68 -6.72 1.30
N GLU A 103 3.02 -5.58 1.11
CA GLU A 103 1.71 -5.31 1.68
C GLU A 103 0.65 -5.71 0.66
N VAL A 104 -0.34 -6.48 1.10
CA VAL A 104 -1.47 -6.90 0.26
C VAL A 104 -2.68 -6.07 0.65
N TRP A 105 -3.16 -5.27 -0.28
CA TRP A 105 -4.29 -4.38 -0.13
C TRP A 105 -5.50 -4.91 -0.90
N HIS A 106 -6.63 -5.02 -0.21
CA HIS A 106 -7.90 -5.40 -0.78
C HIS A 106 -8.70 -4.15 -1.17
N LEU A 107 -9.05 -4.05 -2.44
CA LEU A 107 -9.75 -2.94 -3.05
C LEU A 107 -11.18 -3.37 -3.36
N LEU A 108 -12.05 -3.30 -2.36
CA LEU A 108 -13.45 -3.69 -2.51
C LEU A 108 -14.12 -2.88 -3.63
N PRO A 109 -14.81 -3.49 -4.61
CA PRO A 109 -15.44 -2.76 -5.71
C PRO A 109 -16.62 -1.90 -5.23
N SER A 110 -17.25 -2.28 -4.13
CA SER A 110 -18.44 -1.62 -3.60
C SER A 110 -18.06 -0.47 -2.67
N HIS A 111 -18.26 0.76 -3.14
CA HIS A 111 -18.53 1.88 -2.23
C HIS A 111 -19.66 1.46 -1.26
N PRO A 112 -19.51 1.64 0.05
CA PRO A 112 -18.67 2.66 0.71
C PRO A 112 -17.35 2.15 1.32
N ASN A 113 -16.95 0.89 1.13
CA ASN A 113 -15.85 0.33 1.92
C ASN A 113 -14.48 0.85 1.46
N PRO A 114 -13.66 1.40 2.38
CA PRO A 114 -12.33 1.86 2.05
C PRO A 114 -11.41 0.67 1.73
N PRO A 115 -10.38 0.87 0.90
CA PRO A 115 -9.31 -0.10 0.74
C PRO A 115 -8.67 -0.45 2.09
N VAL A 116 -8.35 -1.73 2.28
CA VAL A 116 -7.85 -2.27 3.56
C VAL A 116 -6.65 -3.16 3.29
N GLN A 117 -5.60 -3.02 4.10
CA GLN A 117 -4.48 -3.96 4.10
C GLN A 117 -4.90 -5.25 4.80
N ILE A 118 -4.81 -6.38 4.11
CA ILE A 118 -5.30 -7.68 4.60
C ILE A 118 -4.17 -8.62 5.01
N LEU A 119 -2.99 -8.50 4.40
CA LEU A 119 -1.84 -9.35 4.69
C LEU A 119 -0.52 -8.58 4.52
N THR A 120 0.51 -9.08 5.19
CA THR A 120 1.91 -8.73 4.96
C THR A 120 2.72 -9.97 4.65
N LEU A 121 3.38 -10.00 3.50
CA LEU A 121 4.18 -11.12 2.99
C LEU A 121 5.67 -10.80 3.16
N GLN A 122 6.33 -11.42 4.14
CA GLN A 122 7.75 -11.18 4.43
C GLN A 122 8.66 -11.65 3.29
N LEU A 123 9.64 -10.83 2.90
CA LEU A 123 10.72 -11.25 2.01
C LEU A 123 11.76 -12.09 2.79
N PRO A 124 12.66 -12.82 2.10
CA PRO A 124 13.74 -13.52 2.77
C PRO A 124 14.61 -12.54 3.56
N THR A 125 15.03 -12.95 4.75
CA THR A 125 16.02 -12.21 5.53
C THR A 125 17.32 -12.10 4.75
N VAL A 126 17.81 -10.87 4.60
CA VAL A 126 19.13 -10.59 4.03
C VAL A 126 20.18 -10.61 5.15
N SER A 127 21.41 -11.02 4.83
CA SER A 127 22.52 -10.96 5.79
C SER A 127 22.76 -9.53 6.28
N PHE A 128 23.23 -9.34 7.52
CA PHE A 128 23.28 -8.02 8.16
C PHE A 128 24.10 -6.95 7.43
N HIS A 129 25.03 -7.37 6.56
CA HIS A 129 25.83 -6.47 5.73
C HIS A 129 25.12 -5.99 4.46
N TYR A 130 23.89 -6.45 4.23
CA TYR A 130 23.09 -6.12 3.07
C TYR A 130 21.76 -5.50 3.50
N SER A 131 21.27 -4.55 2.70
CA SER A 131 19.93 -4.00 2.80
C SER A 131 19.27 -4.04 1.43
N ILE A 132 17.95 -4.21 1.41
CA ILE A 132 17.16 -4.09 0.19
C ILE A 132 16.96 -2.59 -0.06
N ILE A 133 17.63 -2.05 -1.07
CA ILE A 133 17.52 -0.63 -1.42
C ILE A 133 16.31 -0.40 -2.32
N HIS A 134 16.01 -1.34 -3.22
CA HIS A 134 14.89 -1.20 -4.15
C HIS A 134 14.13 -2.50 -4.33
N ILE A 135 12.81 -2.38 -4.40
CA ILE A 135 11.89 -3.46 -4.77
C ILE A 135 11.00 -2.95 -5.90
N ARG A 136 11.16 -3.48 -7.11
CA ARG A 136 10.35 -3.08 -8.26
C ARG A 136 9.53 -4.27 -8.76
N CYS A 137 8.22 -4.19 -8.61
CA CYS A 137 7.31 -5.19 -9.16
C CYS A 137 6.90 -4.83 -10.59
N HIS A 138 6.92 -5.84 -11.45
CA HIS A 138 6.42 -5.78 -12.81
C HIS A 138 5.51 -6.98 -13.01
N GLY A 139 4.22 -6.74 -13.19
CA GLY A 139 3.31 -7.74 -13.75
C GLY A 139 3.27 -7.53 -15.25
N GLU A 140 3.24 -8.60 -16.03
CA GLU A 140 2.84 -8.45 -17.43
C GLU A 140 1.41 -7.89 -17.45
N PHE A 141 1.28 -6.75 -18.11
CA PHE A 141 -0.02 -6.29 -18.58
C PHE A 141 -0.33 -7.21 -19.75
N THR A 142 -1.12 -8.25 -19.54
CA THR A 142 -1.90 -8.74 -20.67
C THR A 142 -2.86 -7.61 -20.99
N PRO A 143 -2.71 -6.89 -22.13
CA PRO A 143 -3.76 -6.01 -22.57
C PRO A 143 -5.01 -6.89 -22.57
N PHE A 144 -6.06 -6.47 -21.87
CA PHE A 144 -7.36 -7.13 -21.89
C PHE A 144 -7.85 -7.10 -23.34
N LEU A 145 -7.40 -8.04 -24.16
CA LEU A 145 -7.83 -8.20 -25.55
C LEU A 145 -9.27 -8.73 -25.62
N HIS A 146 -9.86 -9.04 -24.46
CA HIS A 146 -11.30 -9.19 -24.31
C HIS A 146 -12.10 -7.95 -24.74
N SER A 147 -11.47 -6.77 -24.82
CA SER A 147 -12.11 -5.55 -25.34
C SER A 147 -12.09 -5.41 -26.87
N MET A 148 -11.47 -6.34 -27.59
CA MET A 148 -11.45 -6.35 -29.06
C MET A 148 -12.34 -7.49 -29.59
N PRO A 149 -13.66 -7.27 -29.73
CA PRO A 149 -14.62 -8.31 -30.11
C PRO A 149 -14.37 -8.89 -31.52
N TYR A 150 -13.47 -8.30 -32.31
CA TYR A 150 -13.19 -8.68 -33.69
C TYR A 150 -12.08 -9.71 -33.86
N PHE A 151 -11.30 -10.01 -32.82
CA PHE A 151 -10.28 -11.06 -32.93
C PHE A 151 -10.89 -12.41 -32.55
N PRO A 152 -10.79 -13.43 -33.43
CA PRO A 152 -11.16 -14.79 -33.03
C PRO A 152 -10.34 -15.18 -31.80
N PRO A 153 -10.93 -15.93 -30.84
CA PRO A 153 -10.21 -16.39 -29.66
C PRO A 153 -8.95 -17.12 -30.11
N ARG A 154 -7.77 -16.51 -29.91
CA ARG A 154 -6.51 -17.16 -30.25
C ARG A 154 -6.28 -18.27 -29.22
N PRO A 155 -5.81 -19.45 -29.65
CA PRO A 155 -5.62 -20.61 -28.77
C PRO A 155 -4.57 -20.41 -27.66
N PHE A 156 -3.87 -19.28 -27.61
CA PHE A 156 -2.78 -19.03 -26.67
C PHE A 156 -2.90 -17.69 -25.91
N PHE A 157 -4.11 -17.15 -25.73
CA PHE A 157 -4.27 -16.02 -24.82
C PHE A 157 -4.02 -16.50 -23.38
N LEU A 158 -2.89 -16.08 -22.82
CA LEU A 158 -2.63 -16.22 -21.38
C LEU A 158 -3.70 -15.40 -20.66
N SER A 159 -4.54 -16.06 -19.86
CA SER A 159 -5.44 -15.32 -18.99
C SER A 159 -4.58 -14.47 -18.03
N PRO A 160 -4.99 -13.24 -17.70
CA PRO A 160 -4.23 -12.38 -16.81
C PRO A 160 -3.92 -13.07 -15.48
N GLU A 161 -4.77 -13.98 -15.04
CA GLU A 161 -4.61 -14.81 -13.85
C GLU A 161 -3.42 -15.80 -13.95
N ASN A 162 -3.13 -16.32 -15.15
CA ASN A 162 -2.00 -17.21 -15.43
C ASN A 162 -0.67 -16.49 -15.76
N SER A 163 -0.63 -15.17 -15.65
CA SER A 163 0.60 -14.41 -15.87
C SER A 163 1.57 -14.49 -14.69
N ILE A 164 2.78 -13.98 -14.89
CA ILE A 164 3.80 -13.88 -13.84
C ILE A 164 3.94 -12.44 -13.34
N ILE A 165 4.39 -12.32 -12.09
CA ILE A 165 4.88 -11.09 -11.49
C ILE A 165 6.39 -11.26 -11.30
N ILE A 166 7.16 -10.36 -11.88
CA ILE A 166 8.61 -10.28 -11.73
C ILE A 166 8.91 -9.17 -10.73
N VAL A 167 9.56 -9.52 -9.63
CA VAL A 167 10.09 -8.56 -8.66
C VAL A 167 11.59 -8.43 -8.84
N ASN A 168 12.06 -7.23 -9.15
CA ASN A 168 13.48 -6.91 -9.15
C ASN A 168 13.87 -6.38 -7.77
N LEU A 169 14.80 -7.07 -7.12
CA LEU A 169 15.34 -6.72 -5.83
C LEU A 169 16.78 -6.24 -6.02
N LEU A 170 17.07 -5.03 -5.55
CA LEU A 170 18.43 -4.48 -5.55
C LEU A 170 18.91 -4.43 -4.11
N LEU A 171 19.92 -5.26 -3.80
CA LEU A 171 20.57 -5.30 -2.52
C LEU A 171 21.83 -4.42 -2.58
N GLY A 172 22.02 -3.58 -1.58
CA GLY A 172 23.25 -2.86 -1.35
C GLY A 172 24.01 -3.42 -0.17
N SER A 173 25.34 -3.35 -0.24
CA SER A 173 26.22 -3.55 0.91
C SER A 173 26.98 -2.26 1.18
N SER A 174 27.29 -2.00 2.46
CA SER A 174 28.14 -0.88 2.84
C SER A 174 29.59 -1.03 2.35
N LEU A 175 30.04 -2.26 2.10
CA LEU A 175 31.44 -2.58 1.79
C LEU A 175 31.64 -3.18 0.38
N GLY A 176 30.57 -3.39 -0.38
CA GLY A 176 30.62 -4.26 -1.57
C GLY A 176 29.78 -3.81 -2.75
N PRO A 177 29.91 -4.50 -3.89
CA PRO A 177 29.11 -4.22 -5.07
C PRO A 177 27.62 -4.52 -4.80
N ARG A 178 26.75 -3.76 -5.47
CA ARG A 178 25.31 -4.02 -5.45
C ARG A 178 25.01 -5.37 -6.11
N SER A 179 24.08 -6.11 -5.53
CA SER A 179 23.60 -7.38 -6.07
C SER A 179 22.15 -7.25 -6.50
N ALA A 180 21.84 -7.72 -7.72
CA ALA A 180 20.48 -7.71 -8.24
C ALA A 180 19.92 -9.13 -8.25
N PHE A 181 18.68 -9.27 -7.80
CA PHE A 181 17.94 -10.52 -7.84
C PHE A 181 16.61 -10.30 -8.54
N LYS A 182 16.15 -11.34 -9.24
CA LYS A 182 14.80 -11.42 -9.78
C LYS A 182 14.06 -12.51 -9.05
N LEU A 183 12.89 -12.17 -8.54
CA LEU A 183 11.92 -13.10 -8.02
C LEU A 183 10.79 -13.23 -9.03
N VAL A 184 10.55 -14.44 -9.52
CA VAL A 184 9.44 -14.73 -10.42
C VAL A 184 8.34 -15.40 -9.61
N ILE A 185 7.15 -14.80 -9.60
CA ILE A 185 5.98 -15.26 -8.86
C ILE A 185 4.87 -15.57 -9.85
N HIS A 186 4.28 -16.76 -9.77
CA HIS A 186 3.09 -17.09 -10.56
C HIS A 186 1.86 -16.42 -9.95
N ARG A 187 1.14 -15.58 -10.72
CA ARG A 187 0.08 -14.72 -10.18
C ARG A 187 -1.07 -15.54 -9.60
N ASN A 188 -1.50 -16.59 -10.28
CA ASN A 188 -2.57 -17.47 -9.79
C ASN A 188 -2.22 -18.12 -8.46
N THR A 189 -0.99 -18.61 -8.33
CA THR A 189 -0.53 -19.25 -7.08
C THR A 189 -0.40 -18.22 -5.95
N LEU A 190 -0.07 -16.96 -6.26
CA LEU A 190 -0.12 -15.86 -5.29
C LEU A 190 -1.56 -15.56 -4.86
N LEU A 191 -2.54 -15.57 -5.77
CA LEU A 191 -3.96 -15.40 -5.43
C LEU A 191 -4.46 -16.50 -4.51
N ASP A 192 -4.20 -17.77 -4.86
CA ASP A 192 -4.57 -18.93 -4.03
C ASP A 192 -3.96 -18.82 -2.63
N MET A 193 -2.69 -18.39 -2.55
CA MET A 193 -2.01 -18.17 -1.28
C MET A 193 -2.69 -17.05 -0.48
N ILE A 194 -2.95 -15.89 -1.09
CA ILE A 194 -3.66 -14.79 -0.41
C ILE A 194 -5.00 -15.29 0.13
N GLN A 195 -5.81 -15.95 -0.71
CA GLN A 195 -7.10 -16.50 -0.31
C GLN A 195 -6.98 -17.49 0.85
N LYS A 196 -6.00 -18.39 0.81
CA LYS A 196 -5.72 -19.34 1.90
C LYS A 196 -5.45 -18.60 3.23
N TRP A 197 -4.64 -17.55 3.21
CA TRP A 197 -4.23 -16.84 4.42
C TRP A 197 -5.24 -15.79 4.91
N THR A 198 -6.17 -15.35 4.06
CA THR A 198 -7.30 -14.48 4.44
C THR A 198 -8.57 -15.26 4.78
N SER A 199 -8.60 -16.57 4.56
CA SER A 199 -9.79 -17.39 4.86
C SER A 199 -10.03 -17.49 6.38
N PRO A 200 -11.27 -17.24 6.86
CA PRO A 200 -11.59 -17.30 8.30
C PRO A 200 -11.23 -18.63 8.97
N LEU A 201 -11.41 -19.74 8.24
CA LEU A 201 -11.16 -21.10 8.73
C LEU A 201 -9.71 -21.34 9.17
N LEU A 202 -8.74 -20.66 8.55
CA LEU A 202 -7.33 -20.82 8.91
C LEU A 202 -6.98 -20.10 10.22
N LEU A 203 -7.82 -19.15 10.66
CA LEU A 203 -7.62 -18.38 11.88
C LEU A 203 -7.86 -19.25 13.13
N GLU A 204 -8.84 -20.14 13.05
CA GLU A 204 -9.24 -21.01 14.17
C GLU A 204 -8.29 -22.20 14.38
N GLN A 205 -7.59 -22.63 13.33
CA GLN A 205 -6.78 -23.86 13.37
C GLN A 205 -5.30 -23.65 13.69
N GLN A 206 -4.75 -22.44 13.53
CA GLN A 206 -3.32 -22.21 13.76
C GLN A 206 -3.03 -21.81 15.21
N GLY A 207 -2.81 -22.81 16.08
CA GLY A 207 -2.29 -22.61 17.44
C GLY A 207 -0.84 -22.10 17.53
N ARG A 208 -0.28 -21.52 16.46
CA ARG A 208 1.04 -20.88 16.46
C ARG A 208 0.91 -19.38 16.71
N PRO A 209 1.82 -18.76 17.50
CA PRO A 209 1.84 -17.31 17.67
C PRO A 209 2.13 -16.62 16.33
N LEU A 210 1.11 -15.98 15.76
CA LEU A 210 1.27 -15.10 14.61
C LEU A 210 1.77 -13.75 15.07
N LYS A 211 2.69 -13.16 14.30
CA LYS A 211 3.04 -11.75 14.45
C LYS A 211 1.99 -10.91 13.74
N TRP A 212 1.39 -10.00 14.49
CA TRP A 212 0.40 -9.06 14.00
C TRP A 212 1.02 -7.68 13.89
N LEU A 213 0.70 -6.96 12.82
CA LEU A 213 0.97 -5.54 12.67
C LEU A 213 -0.34 -4.80 12.84
N THR A 214 -0.38 -3.72 13.61
CA THR A 214 -1.60 -2.92 13.74
C THR A 214 -1.55 -1.76 12.75
N ASN A 215 -2.59 -1.65 11.93
CA ASN A 215 -2.81 -0.47 11.09
C ASN A 215 -4.04 0.28 11.59
N GLU A 216 -3.87 1.58 11.76
CA GLU A 216 -4.95 2.46 12.15
C GLU A 216 -5.49 3.16 10.91
N VAL A 217 -6.80 3.01 10.71
CA VAL A 217 -7.51 3.63 9.59
C VAL A 217 -8.55 4.57 10.18
N THR A 218 -8.45 5.83 9.79
CA THR A 218 -9.43 6.87 10.10
C THR A 218 -10.29 7.07 8.86
N VAL A 219 -11.60 6.95 9.02
CA VAL A 219 -12.56 7.16 7.94
C VAL A 219 -13.32 8.45 8.19
N ASP A 220 -13.17 9.39 7.27
CA ASP A 220 -13.80 10.69 7.34
C ASP A 220 -14.86 10.82 6.23
N LYS A 221 -15.98 11.45 6.59
CA LYS A 221 -16.98 11.90 5.63
C LYS A 221 -16.52 13.22 5.05
N VAL A 222 -16.19 13.23 3.76
CA VAL A 222 -15.79 14.43 3.03
C VAL A 222 -16.92 14.78 2.07
N ALA A 223 -17.44 16.00 2.20
CA ALA A 223 -18.33 16.54 1.17
C ALA A 223 -17.49 16.86 -0.07
N ASP A 224 -17.87 16.29 -1.20
CA ASP A 224 -17.29 16.60 -2.49
C ASP A 224 -17.64 18.07 -2.82
N PRO A 225 -16.64 18.94 -3.03
CA PRO A 225 -16.87 20.36 -3.25
C PRO A 225 -17.60 20.65 -4.57
N ASP A 226 -17.55 19.72 -5.54
CA ASP A 226 -18.08 19.96 -6.88
C ASP A 226 -19.57 19.58 -6.97
N ASP A 227 -20.00 18.49 -6.33
CA ASP A 227 -21.39 17.99 -6.39
C ASP A 227 -22.14 17.99 -5.04
N GLY A 228 -21.46 18.32 -3.94
CA GLY A 228 -22.03 18.31 -2.59
C GLY A 228 -22.32 16.91 -2.04
N SER A 229 -21.96 15.84 -2.76
CA SER A 229 -22.16 14.46 -2.31
C SER A 229 -21.21 14.14 -1.16
N VAL A 230 -21.70 13.43 -0.15
CA VAL A 230 -20.86 12.97 0.95
C VAL A 230 -20.20 11.67 0.55
N ARG A 231 -18.87 11.67 0.45
CA ARG A 231 -18.06 10.49 0.13
C ARG A 231 -17.16 10.13 1.30
N LEU A 232 -16.79 8.85 1.40
CA LEU A 232 -15.88 8.38 2.44
C LEU A 232 -14.44 8.41 1.93
N GLY A 233 -13.61 9.19 2.59
CA GLY A 233 -12.16 9.13 2.46
C GLY A 233 -11.56 8.34 3.61
N ALA A 234 -10.59 7.47 3.32
CA ALA A 234 -9.81 6.81 4.36
C ALA A 234 -8.38 7.35 4.40
N GLN A 235 -7.92 7.67 5.61
CA GLN A 235 -6.52 7.92 5.90
C GLN A 235 -5.99 6.77 6.76
N SER A 236 -4.83 6.23 6.39
CA SER A 236 -4.21 5.11 7.08
C SER A 236 -2.76 5.42 7.43
N GLU A 237 -2.34 4.97 8.60
CA GLU A 237 -0.96 5.07 9.08
C GLU A 237 -0.55 3.75 9.74
N LEU A 238 0.64 3.26 9.38
CA LEU A 238 1.19 2.07 9.99
C LEU A 238 1.80 2.42 11.36
N VAL A 239 1.17 1.97 12.44
CA VAL A 239 1.68 2.18 13.79
C VAL A 239 2.52 0.96 14.18
N SER A 240 3.85 1.12 14.15
CA SER A 240 4.74 0.09 14.68
C SER A 240 4.67 0.11 16.20
N THR A 241 3.88 -0.79 16.78
CA THR A 241 4.04 -1.20 18.18
C THR A 241 5.34 -1.99 18.27
N ARG A 242 6.48 -1.29 18.38
CA ARG A 242 7.65 -1.92 18.99
C ARG A 242 7.16 -2.38 20.38
N PRO A 243 7.15 -3.68 20.70
CA PRO A 243 6.87 -4.09 22.06
C PRO A 243 7.91 -3.37 22.92
N HIS A 244 7.46 -2.45 23.77
CA HIS A 244 8.31 -1.87 24.79
C HIS A 244 8.89 -3.06 25.55
N LEU A 245 10.16 -3.38 25.29
CA LEU A 245 10.89 -4.37 26.06
C LEU A 245 10.87 -3.81 27.48
N GLY A 246 10.06 -4.43 28.34
CA GLY A 246 9.69 -3.91 29.63
C GLY A 246 10.92 -3.45 30.40
N SER A 247 10.98 -2.14 30.66
CA SER A 247 11.63 -1.61 31.84
C SER A 247 11.04 -2.34 33.04
N SER A 248 11.86 -3.20 33.65
CA SER A 248 11.56 -3.94 34.87
C SER A 248 10.93 -3.01 35.92
N PRO A 249 9.81 -3.37 36.55
CA PRO A 249 9.22 -2.56 37.60
C PRO A 249 10.15 -2.60 38.82
N ARG A 250 10.83 -1.49 39.07
CA ARG A 250 11.58 -1.28 40.30
C ARG A 250 10.56 -1.11 41.43
N ASN A 251 10.41 -2.14 42.25
CA ASN A 251 9.67 -2.10 43.51
C ASN A 251 10.06 -0.85 44.30
N ARG A 252 9.07 0.00 44.57
CA ARG A 252 9.19 1.08 45.56
C ARG A 252 7.91 1.12 46.37
N ASP A 253 7.88 0.31 47.42
CA ASP A 253 6.93 0.41 48.51
C ASP A 253 7.27 1.62 49.38
N SER A 254 6.34 2.58 49.46
CA SER A 254 6.17 3.63 50.49
C SER A 254 5.18 4.66 49.90
N SER A 255 4.18 5.21 50.57
CA SER A 255 3.67 5.08 51.92
C SER A 255 2.28 5.74 51.90
N THR A 256 1.34 5.18 52.66
CA THR A 256 -0.02 5.67 52.88
C THR A 256 -0.01 6.94 53.74
N LEU A 257 -0.85 7.94 53.44
CA LEU A 257 -1.75 8.60 54.43
C LEU A 257 -2.59 9.76 53.83
N ALA A 258 -3.90 9.65 54.11
CA ALA A 258 -4.83 10.70 54.55
C ALA A 258 -5.42 11.76 53.58
N ALA A 259 -6.71 11.56 53.30
CA ALA A 259 -7.85 12.42 53.66
C ALA A 259 -8.17 13.74 52.90
N SER A 260 -9.31 13.65 52.21
CA SER A 260 -10.51 14.52 52.37
C SER A 260 -10.71 15.79 51.51
N PRO A 261 -12.00 16.18 51.30
CA PRO A 261 -12.51 16.71 50.03
C PRO A 261 -12.92 18.18 50.08
N ILE A 262 -12.97 18.85 48.93
CA ILE A 262 -13.65 20.14 48.77
C ILE A 262 -14.35 20.21 47.40
N SER A 263 -15.67 20.34 47.46
CA SER A 263 -16.58 20.77 46.39
C SER A 263 -16.41 22.26 46.09
N LEU A 264 -16.62 22.71 44.84
CA LEU A 264 -17.02 24.06 44.38
C LEU A 264 -16.75 24.10 42.86
N THR A 265 -17.46 24.73 41.92
CA THR A 265 -18.72 25.48 41.80
C THR A 265 -18.99 25.61 40.30
N SER A 266 -20.26 25.63 39.92
CA SER A 266 -20.77 25.82 38.57
C SER A 266 -20.41 27.17 37.95
N HIS A 267 -20.01 27.19 36.67
CA HIS A 267 -20.20 28.33 35.78
C HIS A 267 -20.75 27.88 34.42
N ILE A 268 -21.97 28.32 34.15
CA ILE A 268 -22.71 28.20 32.90
C ILE A 268 -22.18 29.26 31.94
N SER A 269 -21.73 28.86 30.75
CA SER A 269 -21.55 29.78 29.62
C SER A 269 -22.16 29.14 28.38
N ALA A 270 -23.23 29.75 27.90
CA ALA A 270 -23.95 29.37 26.70
C ALA A 270 -23.33 30.08 25.49
N HIS A 271 -22.63 29.33 24.65
CA HIS A 271 -22.38 29.73 23.27
C HIS A 271 -22.86 28.61 22.34
N SER A 272 -23.96 28.91 21.64
CA SER A 272 -24.50 28.14 20.53
C SER A 272 -23.54 28.25 19.34
N SER A 273 -22.64 27.28 19.24
CA SER A 273 -22.00 26.92 17.99
C SER A 273 -22.56 25.56 17.60
N ILE A 274 -23.39 25.53 16.55
CA ILE A 274 -23.78 24.28 15.87
C ILE A 274 -22.51 23.76 15.20
N ALA A 275 -21.66 23.11 16.00
CA ALA A 275 -20.61 22.26 15.51
C ALA A 275 -21.31 21.07 14.86
N SER A 276 -21.39 21.08 13.54
CA SER A 276 -21.66 19.88 12.76
C SER A 276 -20.50 18.93 13.05
N ALA A 277 -20.66 18.13 14.11
CA ALA A 277 -19.66 17.16 14.53
C ALA A 277 -19.57 16.09 13.44
N SER A 278 -18.62 16.24 12.54
CA SER A 278 -18.25 15.19 11.59
C SER A 278 -17.78 14.00 12.42
N ALA A 279 -18.64 12.99 12.55
CA ALA A 279 -18.32 11.75 13.24
C ALA A 279 -17.24 11.02 12.45
N SER A 280 -15.98 11.24 12.82
CA SER A 280 -14.84 10.45 12.34
C SER A 280 -14.83 9.12 13.10
N SER A 281 -14.66 8.02 12.38
CA SER A 281 -14.54 6.69 12.96
C SER A 281 -13.11 6.19 12.79
N ARG A 282 -12.45 5.86 13.90
CA ARG A 282 -11.13 5.24 13.91
C ARG A 282 -11.27 3.75 14.13
N ALA A 283 -10.80 2.96 13.18
CA ALA A 283 -10.74 1.50 13.27
C ALA A 283 -9.28 1.04 13.35
N ARG A 284 -9.04 0.00 14.16
CA ARG A 284 -7.75 -0.70 14.23
C ARG A 284 -7.90 -2.05 13.55
N TYR A 285 -6.97 -2.36 12.67
CA TYR A 285 -6.93 -3.64 11.98
C TYR A 285 -5.63 -4.35 12.32
N ASP A 286 -5.75 -5.59 12.80
CA ASP A 286 -4.62 -6.48 12.96
C ASP A 286 -4.32 -7.15 11.61
N ILE A 287 -3.16 -6.86 11.06
CA ILE A 287 -2.68 -7.38 9.80
C ILE A 287 -1.81 -8.59 10.07
N ARG A 288 -2.18 -9.70 9.45
CA ARG A 288 -1.44 -10.94 9.56
C ARG A 288 -0.12 -10.86 8.79
N GLN A 289 0.98 -11.17 9.46
CA GLN A 289 2.29 -11.32 8.83
C GLN A 289 2.56 -12.79 8.49
N VAL A 290 2.78 -13.09 7.22
CA VAL A 290 3.13 -14.43 6.72
C VAL A 290 4.63 -14.48 6.46
N GLN A 291 5.33 -15.45 7.07
CA GLN A 291 6.77 -15.59 6.96
C GLN A 291 7.18 -16.09 5.59
N TRP A 292 8.36 -15.68 5.11
CA TRP A 292 8.88 -16.10 3.82
C TRP A 292 8.84 -17.62 3.61
N ALA A 293 9.20 -18.40 4.63
CA ALA A 293 9.20 -19.86 4.56
C ALA A 293 7.82 -20.48 4.24
N ASP A 294 6.74 -19.79 4.61
CA ASP A 294 5.37 -20.31 4.49
C ASP A 294 4.72 -19.94 3.14
N TRP A 295 5.11 -18.83 2.52
CA TRP A 295 4.49 -18.35 1.28
C TRP A 295 5.45 -18.29 0.08
N GLY A 296 6.74 -18.02 0.29
CA GLY A 296 7.71 -17.70 -0.76
C GLY A 296 8.11 -18.91 -1.61
N PRO A 297 8.79 -19.93 -1.04
CA PRO A 297 9.28 -21.10 -1.78
C PRO A 297 8.20 -21.83 -2.61
N PRO A 298 6.96 -22.00 -2.13
CA PRO A 298 5.91 -22.67 -2.91
C PRO A 298 5.56 -21.96 -4.21
N ILE A 299 5.59 -20.63 -4.25
CA ILE A 299 5.00 -19.84 -5.35
C ILE A 299 6.03 -19.10 -6.20
N SER A 300 7.31 -19.17 -5.85
CA SER A 300 8.32 -18.29 -6.42
C SER A 300 9.64 -18.98 -6.75
N ARG A 301 10.41 -18.37 -7.68
CA ARG A 301 11.75 -18.81 -8.07
C ARG A 301 12.71 -17.61 -8.10
N TRP A 302 13.93 -17.83 -7.63
CA TRP A 302 14.98 -16.80 -7.53
C TRP A 302 16.02 -16.94 -8.62
N LEU A 303 16.40 -15.81 -9.20
CA LEU A 303 17.46 -15.71 -10.19
C LEU A 303 18.39 -14.59 -9.76
N GLN A 304 19.66 -14.90 -9.48
CA GLN A 304 20.67 -13.87 -9.29
C GLN A 304 21.05 -13.30 -10.66
N VAL A 305 20.93 -11.99 -10.81
CA VAL A 305 21.33 -11.29 -12.02
C VAL A 305 22.72 -10.73 -11.79
N LYS A 306 23.73 -11.28 -12.49
CA LYS A 306 25.05 -10.66 -12.51
C LYS A 306 24.91 -9.29 -13.18
N ALA A 307 25.13 -8.23 -12.40
CA ALA A 307 25.21 -6.90 -12.94
C ALA A 307 26.46 -6.84 -13.84
N CYS A 308 26.28 -6.98 -15.14
CA CYS A 308 27.29 -6.54 -16.10
C CYS A 308 27.30 -5.01 -16.01
N PHE A 309 28.15 -4.46 -15.15
CA PHE A 309 28.55 -3.07 -15.30
C PHE A 309 29.08 -2.95 -16.72
N ARG A 310 28.35 -2.21 -17.56
CA ARG A 310 28.78 -1.87 -18.91
C ARG A 310 30.17 -1.25 -18.79
N LYS A 311 31.23 -2.04 -19.01
CA LYS A 311 32.40 -1.51 -19.71
C LYS A 311 31.82 -0.92 -20.99
N LYS A 312 32.00 0.38 -21.21
CA LYS A 312 31.54 1.08 -22.41
C LYS A 312 31.76 0.16 -23.62
N CYS A 313 30.69 -0.42 -24.15
CA CYS A 313 30.70 -0.88 -25.53
C CYS A 313 30.73 0.40 -26.35
N ILE A 314 31.94 0.88 -26.60
CA ILE A 314 32.21 1.80 -27.70
C ILE A 314 31.91 0.95 -28.93
N TRP A 315 30.78 1.23 -29.58
CA TRP A 315 30.57 0.78 -30.94
C TRP A 315 31.60 1.55 -31.78
N GLY A 316 32.64 0.84 -32.21
CA GLY A 316 33.53 1.25 -33.29
C GLY A 316 33.04 0.64 -34.59
#